data_AF-A0A938ARM4-F1
#
_entry.id   AF-A0A938ARM4-F1
#
_cell.length_a   1.000
_cell.length_b   1.000
_cell.length_c   1.000
_cell.angle_alpha   90.00
_cell.angle_beta   90.00
_cell.angle_gamma   90.00
#
_symmetry.space_group_name_H-M   'P 1'
#
loop_
_entity.id
_entity.type
_entity.pdbx_description
1 polymer ?
#
loop_
_entity_poly.entity_id
_entity_poly.type
_entity_poly.pdbx_seq_one_letter_code
_entity_poly.pdbx_strand_id
1 'polypeptide(L)'
;MTVERLQPHLPPPGLGPVEITLFRNQFCPVMTSTYAKVRRVAAQFGDKVTLQEYPADHDSLAKYGRADGLFIAGKEKIVGPASEEEIRQAIAEELPKA
;
A
#
# COMPACT_ATOMS: atom_id res chain seq x y z
N MET A 1 3.95 28.94 10.59
CA MET A 1 4.31 27.51 10.59
C MET A 1 4.27 27.05 9.14
N THR A 2 5.40 27.05 8.45
CA THR A 2 5.49 26.53 7.08
C THR A 2 5.63 25.02 7.20
N VAL A 3 4.52 24.30 6.99
CA VAL A 3 4.56 22.83 6.90
C VAL A 3 5.06 22.50 5.51
N GLU A 4 6.34 22.15 5.41
CA GLU A 4 6.89 21.59 4.18
C GLU A 4 6.13 20.29 3.89
N ARG A 5 5.46 20.21 2.73
CA ARG A 5 4.79 18.97 2.33
C ARG A 5 5.86 17.93 2.11
N LEU A 6 6.01 17.02 3.07
CA LEU A 6 6.71 15.77 2.88
C LEU A 6 6.13 15.10 1.63
N GLN A 7 6.91 15.08 0.57
CA GLN A 7 6.55 14.38 -0.65
C GLN A 7 6.70 12.88 -0.38
N PRO A 8 5.73 12.06 -0.79
CA PRO A 8 5.79 10.66 -0.52
C PRO A 8 6.94 10.01 -1.31
N HIS A 9 8.04 9.71 -0.62
CA HIS A 9 9.21 9.03 -1.19
C HIS A 9 9.01 7.52 -1.08
N LEU A 10 8.08 6.97 -1.85
CA LEU A 10 7.88 5.52 -1.91
C LEU A 10 9.09 4.81 -2.53
N PRO A 11 9.39 3.57 -2.10
CA PRO A 11 10.39 2.77 -2.77
C PRO A 11 9.99 2.60 -4.24
N PRO A 12 10.93 2.76 -5.18
CA PRO A 12 10.64 2.57 -6.59
C PRO A 12 10.15 1.13 -6.83
N PRO A 13 9.10 0.92 -7.65
CA PRO A 13 8.63 -0.42 -7.96
C PRO A 13 9.80 -1.23 -8.52
N GLY A 14 10.15 -2.33 -7.85
CA GLY A 14 11.14 -3.27 -8.37
C GLY A 14 10.68 -3.83 -9.71
N LEU A 15 11.61 -4.14 -10.62
CA LEU A 15 11.38 -4.76 -11.94
C LEU A 15 10.79 -6.19 -11.87
N GLY A 16 10.15 -6.56 -10.75
CA GLY A 16 9.60 -7.87 -10.44
C GLY A 16 8.10 -7.80 -10.07
N PRO A 17 7.58 -8.72 -9.24
CA PRO A 17 6.16 -8.77 -8.89
C PRO A 17 5.63 -7.46 -8.32
N VAL A 18 4.34 -7.17 -8.54
CA VAL A 18 3.70 -5.93 -8.11
C VAL A 18 3.86 -5.75 -6.60
N GLU A 19 4.61 -4.74 -6.21
CA GLU A 19 4.86 -4.44 -4.80
C GLU A 19 3.66 -3.72 -4.20
N ILE A 20 3.12 -4.26 -3.12
CA ILE A 20 2.02 -3.73 -2.35
C ILE A 20 2.61 -3.26 -1.01
N THR A 21 2.70 -1.95 -0.83
CA THR A 21 3.20 -1.33 0.39
C THR A 21 2.06 -0.88 1.29
N LEU A 22 2.10 -1.34 2.54
CA LEU A 22 1.13 -1.07 3.60
C LEU A 22 1.81 -0.42 4.79
N PHE A 23 1.22 0.64 5.33
CA PHE A 23 1.61 1.19 6.63
C PHE A 23 0.72 0.61 7.72
N ARG A 24 1.26 -0.34 8.48
CA ARG A 24 0.56 -1.08 9.53
C ARG A 24 0.11 -0.12 10.65
N ASN A 25 -1.09 0.39 10.50
CA ASN A 25 -1.72 1.30 11.45
C ASN A 25 -2.87 0.59 12.17
N GLN A 26 -2.62 0.15 13.40
CA GLN A 26 -3.62 -0.55 14.24
C GLN A 26 -4.64 0.41 14.88
N PHE A 27 -4.41 1.72 14.76
CA PHE A 27 -5.24 2.74 15.37
C PHE A 27 -6.56 2.96 14.62
N CYS A 28 -6.57 2.78 13.28
CA CYS A 28 -7.76 2.98 12.46
C CYS A 28 -8.45 1.62 12.15
N PRO A 29 -9.68 1.37 12.65
CA PRO A 29 -10.36 0.09 12.44
C PRO A 29 -10.72 -0.17 10.97
N VAL A 30 -10.93 0.91 10.21
CA VAL A 30 -11.19 0.85 8.76
C VAL A 30 -9.96 0.33 8.02
N MET A 31 -8.79 0.92 8.30
CA MET A 31 -7.53 0.52 7.67
C MET A 31 -7.12 -0.89 8.05
N THR A 32 -7.28 -1.28 9.32
CA THR A 32 -7.00 -2.65 9.77
C THR A 32 -7.84 -3.68 9.00
N SER A 33 -9.12 -3.39 8.78
CA SER A 33 -10.01 -4.26 8.00
C SER A 33 -9.59 -4.33 6.52
N THR A 34 -9.23 -3.20 5.92
CA THR A 34 -8.73 -3.16 4.54
C THR A 34 -7.40 -3.90 4.41
N TYR A 35 -6.46 -3.75 5.34
CA TYR A 35 -5.19 -4.48 5.33
C TYR A 35 -5.37 -6.00 5.41
N ALA A 36 -6.32 -6.47 6.23
CA ALA A 36 -6.65 -7.89 6.29
C ALA A 36 -7.18 -8.42 4.94
N LYS A 37 -8.04 -7.63 4.26
CA LYS A 37 -8.53 -7.93 2.91
C LYS A 37 -7.40 -7.91 1.87
N VAL A 38 -6.54 -6.90 1.89
CA VAL A 38 -5.40 -6.79 0.97
C VAL A 38 -4.49 -7.99 1.11
N ARG A 39 -4.17 -8.42 2.33
CA ARG A 39 -3.34 -9.60 2.56
C ARG A 39 -3.98 -10.87 1.99
N ARG A 40 -5.30 -11.05 2.12
CA ARG A 40 -6.03 -12.17 1.52
C ARG A 40 -6.03 -12.13 -0.01
N VAL A 41 -6.26 -10.96 -0.60
CA VAL A 41 -6.26 -10.79 -2.04
C VAL A 41 -4.85 -10.99 -2.60
N ALA A 42 -3.84 -10.38 -1.99
CA ALA A 42 -2.44 -10.54 -2.39
C ALA A 42 -2.00 -12.02 -2.35
N ALA A 43 -2.41 -12.77 -1.32
CA ALA A 43 -2.14 -14.21 -1.25
C ALA A 43 -2.75 -15.00 -2.43
N GLN A 44 -3.86 -14.54 -3.04
CA GLN A 44 -4.42 -15.17 -4.23
C GLN A 44 -3.60 -14.91 -5.50
N PHE A 45 -2.82 -13.84 -5.54
CA PHE A 45 -1.93 -13.53 -6.67
C PHE A 45 -0.57 -14.25 -6.59
N GLY A 46 -0.24 -14.85 -5.44
CA GLY A 46 0.97 -15.65 -5.23
C GLY A 46 2.25 -14.85 -5.53
N ASP A 47 3.19 -15.47 -6.24
CA ASP A 47 4.48 -14.87 -6.61
C ASP A 47 4.40 -13.67 -7.57
N LYS A 48 3.20 -13.27 -8.01
CA LYS A 48 3.00 -12.07 -8.85
C LYS A 48 2.93 -10.78 -8.05
N VAL A 49 2.80 -10.85 -6.73
CA VAL A 49 2.73 -9.68 -5.83
C VAL A 49 3.67 -9.87 -4.64
N THR A 50 4.22 -8.77 -4.14
CA THR A 50 5.02 -8.76 -2.91
C THR A 50 4.37 -7.81 -1.92
N LEU A 51 4.06 -8.30 -0.71
CA LEU A 51 3.47 -7.48 0.35
C LEU A 51 4.58 -6.94 1.27
N GLN A 52 4.75 -5.62 1.31
CA GLN A 52 5.65 -4.93 2.23
C GLN A 52 4.84 -4.20 3.30
N GLU A 53 5.03 -4.58 4.56
CA GLU A 53 4.36 -3.94 5.70
C GLU A 53 5.37 -3.10 6.50
N TYR A 54 5.19 -1.78 6.48
CA TYR A 54 5.97 -0.85 7.31
C TYR A 54 5.17 -0.44 8.54
N PRO A 55 5.79 -0.27 9.71
CA PRO A 55 5.10 0.30 10.87
C PRO A 55 4.71 1.76 10.61
N ALA A 56 3.53 2.19 11.08
CA ALA A 56 3.05 3.57 10.97
C ALA A 56 3.67 4.49 12.05
N ASP A 57 5.01 4.50 12.14
CA ASP A 57 5.76 5.26 13.13
C ASP A 57 6.31 6.58 12.56
N HIS A 58 6.84 7.43 13.44
CA HIS A 58 7.43 8.71 13.05
C HIS A 58 8.60 8.55 12.06
N ASP A 59 9.37 7.47 12.13
CA ASP A 59 10.43 7.14 11.16
C ASP A 59 9.86 6.88 9.76
N SER A 60 8.75 6.16 9.67
CA SER A 60 8.04 5.93 8.40
C SER A 60 7.43 7.20 7.86
N LEU A 61 6.85 8.04 8.72
CA LEU A 61 6.36 9.36 8.31
C LEU A 61 7.49 10.26 7.79
N ALA A 62 8.66 10.22 8.43
CA ALA A 62 9.83 10.99 8.00
C ALA A 62 10.45 10.46 6.70
N LYS A 63 10.52 9.13 6.53
CA LYS A 63 11.07 8.48 5.32
C LYS A 63 10.14 8.56 4.12
N TYR A 64 8.86 8.26 4.33
CA TYR A 64 7.90 8.08 3.25
C TYR A 64 6.89 9.23 3.14
N GLY A 65 6.96 10.23 4.02
CA GLY A 65 6.01 11.35 4.04
C GLY A 65 4.56 10.96 4.36
N ARG A 66 4.32 9.69 4.68
CA ARG A 66 3.02 9.09 4.96
C ARG A 66 3.16 8.06 6.09
N ALA A 67 2.17 8.03 6.97
CA ALA A 67 2.02 6.99 7.99
C ALA A 67 0.73 6.18 7.78
N ASP A 68 0.02 6.41 6.68
CA ASP A 68 -1.27 5.80 6.36
C ASP A 68 -1.41 5.70 4.84
N GLY A 69 -2.11 4.66 4.36
CA GLY A 69 -2.40 4.46 2.94
C GLY A 69 -2.05 3.06 2.41
N LEU A 70 -2.63 2.72 1.26
CA LEU A 70 -2.31 1.53 0.48
C LEU A 70 -1.66 1.95 -0.83
N PHE A 71 -0.44 1.46 -1.04
CA PHE A 71 0.34 1.72 -2.23
C PHE A 71 0.53 0.44 -3.02
N ILE A 72 0.30 0.50 -4.32
CA ILE A 72 0.45 -0.63 -5.25
C ILE A 72 1.34 -0.15 -6.39
N ALA A 73 2.44 -0.88 -6.64
CA ALA A 73 3.48 -0.51 -7.59
C ALA A 73 4.02 0.94 -7.38
N GLY A 74 4.14 1.37 -6.12
CA GLY A 74 4.59 2.71 -5.75
C GLY A 74 3.54 3.84 -5.96
N LYS A 75 2.31 3.51 -6.37
CA LYS A 75 1.22 4.48 -6.53
C LYS A 75 0.21 4.37 -5.39
N GLU A 76 -0.22 5.50 -4.85
CA GLU A 76 -1.36 5.56 -3.91
C GLU A 76 -2.62 5.21 -4.70
N LYS A 77 -3.25 4.07 -4.40
CA LYS A 77 -4.43 3.58 -5.14
C LYS A 77 -5.70 3.63 -4.31
N ILE A 78 -5.59 3.44 -3.00
CA ILE A 78 -6.73 3.38 -2.10
C ILE A 78 -6.46 4.25 -0.89
N VAL A 79 -7.35 5.21 -0.69
CA VAL A 79 -7.42 6.05 0.51
C VAL A 79 -8.81 5.86 1.10
N GLY A 80 -8.91 5.04 2.15
CA GLY A 80 -10.19 4.74 2.82
C GLY A 80 -10.65 3.27 2.70
N PRO A 81 -11.92 2.99 3.05
CA PRO A 81 -12.46 1.64 3.04
C PRO A 81 -12.54 1.10 1.61
N ALA A 82 -11.72 0.11 1.29
CA ALA A 82 -11.86 -0.65 0.07
C ALA A 82 -12.49 -2.03 0.27
N SER A 83 -13.21 -2.45 -0.77
CA SER A 83 -13.72 -3.80 -0.95
C SER A 83 -12.64 -4.71 -1.55
N GLU A 84 -12.79 -6.03 -1.37
CA GLU A 84 -11.83 -7.01 -1.93
C GLU A 84 -11.78 -6.95 -3.46
N GLU A 85 -12.90 -6.65 -4.12
CA GLU A 85 -12.97 -6.42 -5.57
C GLU A 85 -12.15 -5.20 -6.02
N GLU A 86 -12.27 -4.07 -5.32
CA GLU A 86 -11.51 -2.86 -5.65
C GLU A 86 -10.01 -3.09 -5.49
N ILE A 87 -9.61 -3.79 -4.42
CA ILE A 87 -8.20 -4.16 -4.21
C ILE A 87 -7.72 -5.08 -5.33
N ARG A 88 -8.53 -6.08 -5.72
CA ARG A 88 -8.21 -7.00 -6.80
C ARG A 88 -8.06 -6.28 -8.13
N GLN A 89 -8.97 -5.34 -8.44
CA GLN A 89 -8.90 -4.52 -9.65
C GLN A 89 -7.66 -3.64 -9.63
N ALA A 90 -7.37 -2.96 -8.52
CA ALA A 90 -6.20 -2.11 -8.41
C ALA A 90 -4.87 -2.89 -8.59
N ILE A 91 -4.78 -4.11 -8.05
CA ILE A 91 -3.65 -5.01 -8.29
C ILE A 91 -3.60 -5.45 -9.76
N ALA A 92 -4.74 -5.84 -10.33
CA ALA A 92 -4.82 -6.30 -11.72
C ALA A 92 -4.52 -5.20 -12.75
N GLU A 93 -4.84 -3.94 -12.45
CA GLU A 93 -4.50 -2.79 -13.30
C GLU A 93 -3.01 -2.48 -13.31
N GLU A 94 -2.32 -2.70 -12.17
CA GLU A 94 -0.89 -2.45 -12.04
C GLU A 94 -0.04 -3.67 -12.41
N LEU A 95 -0.64 -4.86 -12.51
CA LEU A 95 0.02 -6.01 -13.12
C LEU A 95 0.28 -5.72 -14.61
N PRO A 96 1.50 -5.95 -15.11
CA PRO A 96 1.81 -5.74 -16.52
C PRO A 96 0.88 -6.61 -17.37
N LYS A 97 0.11 -5.96 -18.25
CA LYS A 97 -0.64 -6.67 -19.30
C LYS A 97 0.39 -7.32 -20.22
N ALA A 98 0.40 -8.65 -20.23
CA ALA A 98 1.17 -9.46 -21.18
C ALA A 98 0.74 -9.17 -22.62
#